data_AF-A0A1R3JQ66-F1
#
_entry.id   AF-A0A1R3JQ66-F1
#
_cell.length_a   1.000
_cell.length_b   1.000
_cell.length_c   1.000
_cell.angle_alpha   90.00
_cell.angle_beta   90.00
_cell.angle_gamma   90.00
#
_symmetry.space_group_name_H-M   'P 1'
#
loop_
_entity.id
_entity.type
_entity.pdbx_description
1 polymer ?
#
loop_
_entity_poly.entity_id
_entity_poly.type
_entity_poly.pdbx_seq_one_letter_code
_entity_poly.pdbx_strand_id
1 'polypeptide(L)' 'MGRHPFLKLGLTYRFRDHPHPLNLTQKVYDYPDKCHSCEQHCVDAVLECVENGCDYILHWDCVEDKSSLTLEGPN' A
#
# COMPACT_ATOMS: atom_id res chain seq x y z
N MET A 1 22.96 -2.97 -6.20
CA MET A 1 22.24 -3.41 -4.98
C MET A 1 20.83 -2.83 -5.04
N GLY A 2 19.88 -3.55 -5.62
CA GLY A 2 18.49 -3.13 -5.71
C GLY A 2 17.65 -4.38 -5.51
N ARG A 3 17.14 -4.59 -4.29
CA ARG A 3 16.43 -5.83 -3.99
C ARG A 3 15.06 -5.89 -4.65
N HIS A 4 14.43 -4.76 -4.99
CA HIS A 4 13.18 -4.74 -5.76
C HIS A 4 13.10 -3.50 -6.69
N PRO A 5 13.72 -3.48 -7.88
CA PRO A 5 13.59 -2.37 -8.82
C PRO A 5 12.17 -2.19 -9.40
N PHE A 6 11.26 -3.12 -9.09
CA PHE A 6 9.90 -3.19 -9.65
C PHE A 6 8.84 -2.55 -8.76
N LEU A 7 9.13 -2.33 -7.47
CA LEU A 7 8.23 -1.62 -6.56
C LEU A 7 8.32 -0.12 -6.87
N LYS A 8 7.55 0.32 -7.87
CA LYS A 8 7.36 1.75 -8.13
C LYS A 8 6.45 2.30 -7.05
N LEU A 9 7.08 2.97 -6.10
CA LEU A 9 6.41 3.79 -5.11
C LEU A 9 5.71 4.94 -5.82
N GLY A 10 4.54 5.34 -5.34
CA GLY A 10 3.66 6.29 -6.02
C GLY A 10 2.66 5.65 -6.99
N LEU A 11 2.54 4.32 -7.03
CA LEU A 11 1.51 3.64 -7.81
C LEU A 11 0.18 3.60 -7.05
N THR A 12 -0.91 3.69 -7.80
CA THR A 12 -2.27 3.57 -7.25
C THR A 12 -2.86 2.22 -7.64
N TYR A 13 -3.38 1.51 -6.65
CA TYR A 13 -4.01 0.22 -6.80
C TYR A 13 -5.49 0.33 -6.46
N ARG A 14 -6.35 -0.32 -7.23
CA ARG A 14 -7.78 -0.43 -6.89
C ARG A 14 -8.08 -1.83 -6.42
N PHE A 15 -8.63 -1.94 -5.22
CA PHE A 15 -9.06 -3.21 -4.69
C PHE A 15 -10.51 -3.47 -5.11
N ARG A 16 -10.86 -4.69 -5.52
CA ARG A 16 -12.26 -4.99 -5.85
C ARG A 16 -13.19 -4.94 -4.65
N ASP A 17 -12.68 -5.33 -3.48
CA ASP A 17 -13.44 -5.38 -2.23
C ASP A 17 -13.46 -4.02 -1.50
N HIS A 18 -12.54 -3.11 -1.87
CA HIS A 18 -12.46 -1.77 -1.32
C HIS A 18 -12.43 -0.75 -2.47
N PRO A 19 -13.54 -0.02 -2.72
CA PRO A 19 -13.71 0.80 -3.92
C PRO A 19 -12.74 1.98 -4.00
N HIS A 20 -12.01 2.26 -2.94
CA HIS A 20 -11.08 3.38 -2.85
C HIS A 20 -9.71 3.02 -3.45
N PRO A 21 -9.03 4.00 -4.05
CA PRO A 21 -7.67 3.81 -4.53
C PRO A 21 -6.68 3.72 -3.34
N LEU A 22 -5.77 2.76 -3.40
CA LEU A 22 -4.68 2.55 -2.46
C LEU A 22 -3.37 3.00 -3.11
N ASN A 23 -2.71 4.01 -2.58
CA ASN A 23 -1.38 4.39 -3.01
C ASN A 23 -0.34 3.51 -2.34
N LEU A 24 0.50 2.87 -3.15
CA LEU A 24 1.72 2.24 -2.68
C LEU A 24 2.75 3.31 -2.40
N THR A 25 3.04 3.56 -1.13
CA THR A 25 4.03 4.54 -0.67
C THR A 25 5.13 3.82 0.11
N GLN A 26 6.33 4.40 0.15
CA GLN A 26 7.39 3.91 1.04
C GLN A 26 7.54 4.87 2.20
N LYS A 27 7.29 4.40 3.41
CA LYS A 27 7.58 5.16 4.62
C LYS A 27 9.01 4.78 5.04
N VAL A 28 9.90 5.77 5.03
CA VAL A 28 11.32 5.62 5.41
C VAL A 28 11.60 5.97 6.89
N TYR A 29 10.58 6.44 7.62
CA TYR A 29 10.65 6.78 9.04
C TYR A 29 9.59 6.00 9.83
N ASP A 30 9.78 5.89 11.14
CA ASP A 30 8.86 5.26 12.10
C ASP A 30 7.52 6.03 12.09
N TYR A 31 6.67 5.64 11.15
CA TYR A 31 5.36 6.24 10.91
C TYR A 31 4.39 5.61 11.92
N PRO A 32 3.54 6.41 12.59
CA PRO A 32 2.68 5.90 13.67
C PRO A 32 1.63 4.90 13.18
N ASP A 33 1.37 4.89 11.88
CA ASP A 33 0.38 4.01 11.28
C ASP A 33 0.83 2.55 11.29
N LYS A 34 -0.13 1.72 11.69
CA LYS A 34 0.04 0.27 11.83
C LYS A 34 -0.74 -0.42 10.75
N CYS A 35 -0.13 -1.45 10.18
CA CYS A 35 -0.80 -2.29 9.20
C CYS A 35 -2.06 -2.90 9.83
N HIS A 36 -3.20 -2.75 9.16
CA HIS A 36 -4.48 -3.29 9.65
C HIS A 36 -4.49 -4.83 9.75
N SER A 37 -3.62 -5.51 9.00
CA SER A 37 -3.53 -6.98 8.98
C SER A 37 -2.62 -7.55 10.06
N CYS A 38 -1.48 -6.92 10.34
CA CYS A 38 -0.47 -7.45 11.28
C CYS A 38 -0.21 -6.56 12.50
N GLU A 39 -0.83 -5.38 12.56
CA GLU A 39 -0.72 -4.38 13.63
C GLU A 39 0.72 -3.91 13.92
N GLN A 40 1.65 -4.18 13.00
CA GLN A 40 3.04 -3.73 13.07
C GLN A 40 3.21 -2.38 12.38
N HIS A 41 4.27 -1.66 12.77
CA HIS A 41 4.60 -0.37 12.15
C HIS A 41 4.86 -0.53 10.64
N CYS A 42 4.28 0.39 9.89
CA CYS A 42 4.44 0.50 8.46
C CYS A 42 5.79 1.14 8.11
N VAL A 43 6.85 0.33 8.10
CA VAL A 43 8.16 0.68 7.53
C VAL A 43 8.31 0.04 6.15
N ASP A 44 8.88 0.80 5.21
CA ASP A 44 8.97 0.48 3.78
C ASP A 44 7.64 0.54 3.01
N ALA A 45 7.40 -0.41 2.10
CA ALA A 45 6.35 -0.36 1.10
C ALA A 45 4.98 -0.72 1.69
N VAL A 46 4.09 0.27 1.73
CA VAL A 46 2.75 0.17 2.31
C VAL A 46 1.70 0.69 1.34
N LEU A 47 0.53 0.06 1.34
CA LEU A 47 -0.66 0.47 0.63
C LEU A 47 -1.51 1.30 1.57
N GLU A 48 -1.58 2.59 1.31
CA GLU A 48 -2.36 3.57 2.07
C GLU A 48 -3.52 4.06 1.20
N CYS A 49 -4.73 4.07 1.73
CA CYS A 49 -5.89 4.59 1.00
C CYS A 49 -5.77 6.11 0.83
N VAL A 50 -6.02 6.60 -0.39
CA VAL A 50 -5.97 8.05 -0.69
C VAL A 50 -7.31 8.75 -0.44
N GLU A 51 -8.35 7.99 -0.13
CA GLU A 51 -9.69 8.54 0.13
C GLU A 51 -9.69 9.30 1.46
N ASN A 52 -10.13 10.55 1.41
CA ASN A 52 -10.15 11.43 2.57
C ASN A 52 -11.18 10.93 3.61
N GLY A 53 -10.70 10.29 4.68
CA GLY A 53 -11.51 9.66 5.73
C GLY A 53 -11.42 8.13 5.77
N CYS A 54 -10.56 7.52 4.94
CA CYS A 54 -10.18 6.11 5.07
C CYS A 54 -8.71 5.99 5.47
N ASP A 55 -8.47 5.73 6.75
CA ASP A 55 -7.14 5.43 7.30
C ASP A 55 -6.75 3.96 7.06
N TYR A 56 -7.11 3.41 5.90
CA TYR A 56 -6.84 2.02 5.58
C TYR A 56 -5.41 1.89 5.07
N ILE A 57 -4.56 1.26 5.89
CA ILE A 57 -3.15 1.05 5.59
C ILE A 57 -2.76 -0.41 5.80
N LEU A 58 -2.02 -0.96 4.83
CA LEU A 58 -1.51 -2.33 4.86
C LEU A 58 -0.08 -2.36 4.38
N HIS A 59 0.72 -3.32 4.86
CA HIS A 59 1.97 -3.61 4.17
C HIS A 59 1.68 -4.18 2.79
N TRP A 60 2.51 -3.81 1.81
CA TRP A 60 2.45 -4.39 0.48
C TRP A 60 2.54 -5.92 0.54
N ASP A 61 3.37 -6.45 1.44
CA ASP A 61 3.58 -7.88 1.63
C ASP A 61 2.36 -8.58 2.25
N CYS A 62 1.71 -7.94 3.22
CA CYS A 62 0.52 -8.44 3.92
C CYS A 62 -0.72 -8.62 3.04
N VAL A 63 -0.76 -8.07 1.83
CA VAL A 63 -1.86 -8.35 0.91
C VAL A 63 -1.72 -9.78 0.40
N GLU A 64 -2.45 -10.70 1.03
CA GLU A 64 -2.52 -12.11 0.62
C GLU A 64 -3.10 -12.25 -0.80
N ASP A 65 -4.13 -11.46 -1.11
CA ASP A 65 -4.86 -11.53 -2.38
C ASP A 65 -4.54 -10.34 -3.30
N LYS A 66 -3.29 -10.29 -3.80
CA LYS A 66 -2.85 -9.24 -4.74
C LYS A 66 -3.57 -9.30 -6.09
N SER A 67 -4.20 -10.42 -6.40
CA SER A 67 -5.06 -10.61 -7.59
C SER A 67 -6.27 -9.68 -7.59
N SER A 68 -6.72 -9.29 -6.40
CA SER A 68 -7.83 -8.35 -6.21
C SER A 68 -7.38 -6.89 -6.32
N LEU A 69 -6.07 -6.62 -6.35
CA LEU A 69 -5.49 -5.30 -6.60
C LEU A 69 -5.23 -5.12 -8.11
N THR A 70 -5.92 -4.15 -8.72
CA THR A 70 -5.63 -3.72 -10.08
C THR A 70 -4.65 -2.55 -10.04
N LEU A 71 -3.50 -2.72 -10.71
CA LEU A 71 -2.53 -1.65 -10.96
C LEU A 71 -3.13 -0.61 -11.91
N GLU A 72 -3.43 0.58 -11.40
CA GLU A 72 -3.67 1.74 -12.27
C GLU A 72 -2.31 2.40 -12.49
N GLY A 73 -1.73 2.17 -13.68
CA GLY A 73 -0.44 2.74 -14.06
C GLY A 73 -0.45 4.28 -14.00
N PRO A 74 0.72 4.92 -13.88
CA PRO A 74 0.80 6.37 -13.84
C PRO A 74 0.28 6.94 -15.17
N ASN A 75 -0.68 7.86 -15.08
CA ASN A 75 -1.06 8.75 -16.18
C ASN A 75 0.13 9.65 -16.57
#